data_AF-A0A7J3TAS4-F1
#
_entry.id   AF-A0A7J3TAS4-F1
#
_cell.length_a   1.000
_cell.length_b   1.000
_cell.length_c   1.000
_cell.angle_alpha   90.00
_cell.angle_beta   90.00
_cell.angle_gamma   90.00
#
_symmetry.space_group_name_H-M   'P 1'
#
loop_
_entity.id
_entity.type
_entity.pdbx_description
1 polymer ?
#
loop_
_entity_poly.entity_id
_entity_poly.type
_entity_poly.pdbx_seq_one_letter_code
_entity_poly.pdbx_strand_id
1 'polypeptide(L)'
;MGEIENLESKLKKEFSKTDSDMPKSEVKLDSEKVLQILWANALASPEKPLLYEGGQFKYTVSFSYCEKKDQKGETGVYTDIPEPEDADQLVSITFDVDGLKGEKDTELQFTGNYLTVTPSREYKHILDFELAVLKKGVIK
;
A
#
# COMPACT_ATOMS: atom_id res chain seq x y z
N MET A 1 11.69 11.20 17.20
CA MET A 1 10.33 11.12 16.65
C MET A 1 10.24 9.88 15.80
N GLY A 2 9.29 9.01 16.12
CA GLY A 2 9.05 7.76 15.38
C GLY A 2 8.39 8.01 14.02
N GLU A 3 8.51 7.03 13.13
CA GLU A 3 7.92 7.05 11.78
C GLU A 3 6.38 7.23 11.80
N ILE A 4 5.71 6.54 12.73
CA ILE A 4 4.27 6.69 12.99
C ILE A 4 3.93 8.13 13.42
N GLU A 5 4.69 8.74 14.33
CA GLU A 5 4.43 10.11 14.82
C GLU A 5 4.57 11.15 13.70
N ASN A 6 5.51 10.92 12.77
CA ASN A 6 5.70 11.78 11.60
C ASN A 6 4.50 11.68 10.64
N LEU A 7 4.00 10.47 10.38
CA LEU A 7 2.82 10.24 9.55
C LEU A 7 1.55 10.81 10.19
N GLU A 8 1.34 10.60 11.49
CA GLU A 8 0.21 11.20 12.22
C GLU A 8 0.24 12.74 12.17
N SER A 9 1.44 13.33 12.27
CA SER A 9 1.62 14.78 12.17
C SER A 9 1.34 15.31 10.76
N LYS A 10 1.75 14.58 9.70
CA LYS A 10 1.43 14.91 8.30
C LYS A 10 -0.07 14.79 8.05
N LEU A 11 -0.68 13.70 8.48
CA LEU A 11 -2.11 13.44 8.31
C LEU A 11 -2.97 14.54 8.95
N LYS A 12 -2.65 14.95 10.19
CA LYS A 12 -3.32 16.08 10.86
C LYS A 12 -3.23 17.39 10.07
N LYS A 13 -2.07 17.67 9.47
CA LYS A 13 -1.89 18.86 8.63
C LYS A 13 -2.72 18.78 7.35
N GLU A 14 -2.76 17.63 6.69
CA GLU A 14 -3.55 17.48 5.46
C GLU A 14 -5.05 17.60 5.74
N PHE A 15 -5.58 17.00 6.80
CA PHE A 15 -6.99 17.18 7.20
C PHE A 15 -7.38 18.62 7.53
N SER A 16 -6.41 19.46 7.94
CA SER A 16 -6.66 20.89 8.22
C SER A 16 -6.67 21.78 6.97
N LYS A 17 -6.25 21.26 5.81
CA LYS A 17 -6.21 22.00 4.54
C LYS A 17 -7.48 21.75 3.73
N THR A 18 -8.20 22.81 3.42
CA THR A 18 -9.40 22.82 2.56
C THR A 18 -9.10 22.40 1.11
N ASP A 19 -7.85 22.57 0.65
CA ASP A 19 -7.39 22.20 -0.70
C ASP A 19 -6.78 20.77 -0.79
N SER A 20 -6.77 19.99 0.30
CA SER A 20 -6.18 18.64 0.31
C SER A 20 -7.02 17.57 -0.39
N ASP A 21 -8.18 17.96 -0.95
CA ASP A 21 -9.14 17.08 -1.60
C ASP A 21 -8.80 16.76 -3.07
N MET A 22 -7.67 17.25 -3.61
CA MET A 22 -7.27 16.89 -4.97
C MET A 22 -6.83 15.42 -5.03
N PRO A 23 -7.48 14.57 -5.86
CA PRO A 23 -7.10 13.18 -6.04
C PRO A 23 -5.68 13.06 -6.61
N LYS A 24 -4.90 12.11 -6.07
CA LYS A 24 -3.58 11.73 -6.54
C LYS A 24 -3.63 10.32 -7.09
N SER A 25 -3.07 10.12 -8.28
CA SER A 25 -2.88 8.81 -8.89
C SER A 25 -1.47 8.26 -8.68
N GLU A 26 -0.53 9.10 -8.25
CA GLU A 26 0.85 8.72 -7.93
C GLU A 26 1.31 9.49 -6.71
N VAL A 27 1.92 8.78 -5.77
CA VAL A 27 2.37 9.31 -4.49
C VAL A 27 3.72 8.69 -4.15
N LYS A 28 4.65 9.48 -3.61
CA LYS A 28 5.88 8.95 -3.04
C LYS A 28 5.57 8.35 -1.66
N LEU A 29 6.00 7.12 -1.41
CA LEU A 29 5.82 6.47 -0.11
C LEU A 29 6.49 7.28 0.99
N ASP A 30 5.77 7.48 2.09
CA ASP A 30 6.32 8.11 3.27
C ASP A 30 7.13 7.12 4.12
N SER A 31 6.91 5.81 3.93
CA SER A 31 7.65 4.73 4.56
C SER A 31 7.82 3.50 3.66
N GLU A 32 9.05 3.05 3.47
CA GLU A 32 9.37 1.79 2.76
C GLU A 32 8.86 0.54 3.52
N LYS A 33 8.59 0.65 4.82
CA LYS A 33 8.06 -0.46 5.62
C LYS A 33 6.62 -0.81 5.28
N VAL A 34 5.86 0.10 4.67
CA VAL A 34 4.48 -0.14 4.26
C VAL A 34 4.42 -1.36 3.34
N LEU A 35 5.23 -1.35 2.27
CA LEU A 35 5.30 -2.49 1.34
C LEU A 35 5.79 -3.76 2.05
N GLN A 36 6.83 -3.65 2.89
CA GLN A 36 7.37 -4.81 3.61
C GLN A 36 6.33 -5.49 4.51
N ILE A 37 5.52 -4.69 5.22
CA ILE A 37 4.44 -5.19 6.08
C ILE A 37 3.32 -5.82 5.25
N LEU A 38 2.87 -5.14 4.20
CA LEU A 38 1.82 -5.65 3.31
C LEU A 38 2.24 -6.99 2.69
N TRP A 39 3.47 -7.06 2.19
CA TRP A 39 4.02 -8.24 1.56
C TRP A 39 4.16 -9.41 2.55
N ALA A 40 4.78 -9.18 3.71
CA ALA A 40 4.92 -10.22 4.74
C ALA A 40 3.55 -10.74 5.23
N ASN A 41 2.58 -9.85 5.38
CA ASN A 41 1.23 -10.21 5.82
C ASN A 41 0.47 -11.00 4.75
N ALA A 42 0.65 -10.66 3.47
CA ALA A 42 0.09 -11.42 2.36
C ALA A 42 0.66 -12.85 2.33
N LEU A 43 1.98 -13.02 2.49
CA LEU A 43 2.62 -14.33 2.60
C LEU A 43 2.11 -15.15 3.79
N ALA A 44 1.85 -14.50 4.94
CA ALA A 44 1.32 -15.17 6.12
C ALA A 44 -0.17 -15.57 6.01
N SER A 45 -0.92 -14.95 5.08
CA SER A 45 -2.36 -15.15 4.90
C SER A 45 -2.77 -15.12 3.42
N PRO A 46 -2.24 -16.04 2.58
CA PRO A 46 -2.35 -15.95 1.13
C PRO A 46 -3.79 -16.08 0.60
N GLU A 47 -4.66 -16.77 1.34
CA GLU A 47 -6.03 -17.06 0.89
C GLU A 47 -7.08 -16.08 1.45
N LYS A 48 -6.69 -15.11 2.29
CA LYS A 48 -7.65 -14.26 3.00
C LYS A 48 -7.24 -12.80 2.97
N PRO A 49 -8.15 -11.89 2.57
CA PRO A 49 -7.94 -10.46 2.73
C PRO A 49 -7.73 -10.12 4.21
N LEU A 50 -6.90 -9.12 4.46
CA LEU A 50 -6.53 -8.67 5.79
C LEU A 50 -7.10 -7.30 6.10
N LEU A 51 -7.58 -7.14 7.33
CA LEU A 51 -8.11 -5.88 7.83
C LEU A 51 -6.98 -5.01 8.42
N TYR A 52 -6.91 -3.76 7.99
CA TYR A 52 -6.02 -2.73 8.52
C TYR A 52 -6.89 -1.59 9.05
N GLU A 53 -6.59 -1.10 10.25
CA GLU A 53 -7.38 -0.03 10.88
C GLU A 53 -6.50 1.21 11.06
N GLY A 54 -6.91 2.29 10.39
CA GLY A 54 -6.30 3.61 10.50
C GLY A 54 -6.87 4.40 11.68
N GLY A 55 -6.70 5.71 11.65
CA GLY A 55 -7.31 6.57 12.67
C GLY A 55 -8.82 6.65 12.52
N GLN A 56 -9.32 6.75 11.27
CA GLN A 56 -10.74 6.97 10.97
C GLN A 56 -11.35 5.91 10.06
N PHE A 57 -10.53 5.17 9.32
CA PHE A 57 -11.00 4.23 8.30
C PHE A 57 -10.53 2.81 8.58
N LYS A 58 -11.25 1.87 7.97
CA LYS A 58 -10.88 0.45 7.93
C LYS A 58 -10.63 0.07 6.48
N TYR A 59 -9.60 -0.73 6.27
CA TYR A 59 -9.14 -1.13 4.96
C TYR A 59 -9.07 -2.65 4.88
N THR A 60 -9.72 -3.23 3.87
CA THR A 60 -9.53 -4.64 3.56
C THR A 60 -8.53 -4.71 2.41
N VAL A 61 -7.47 -5.50 2.59
CA VAL A 61 -6.38 -5.57 1.62
C VAL A 61 -6.16 -7.02 1.20
N SER A 62 -6.09 -7.24 -0.11
CA SER A 62 -5.65 -8.50 -0.70
C SER A 62 -4.53 -8.26 -1.70
N PHE A 63 -3.60 -9.22 -1.79
CA PHE A 63 -2.65 -9.24 -2.90
C PHE A 63 -3.41 -9.48 -4.21
N SER A 64 -3.01 -8.78 -5.26
CA SER A 64 -3.62 -8.90 -6.59
C SER A 64 -2.67 -9.60 -7.56
N TYR A 65 -1.54 -8.96 -7.87
CA TYR A 65 -0.51 -9.49 -8.75
C TYR A 65 0.84 -8.81 -8.47
N CYS A 66 1.91 -9.36 -9.03
CA CYS A 66 3.23 -8.73 -9.06
C CYS A 66 3.82 -8.77 -10.47
N GLU A 67 4.75 -7.86 -10.71
CA GLU A 67 5.58 -7.86 -11.92
C GLU A 67 7.00 -8.24 -11.53
N LYS A 68 7.56 -9.26 -12.19
CA LYS A 68 8.94 -9.72 -11.96
C LYS A 68 9.68 -9.86 -13.28
N LYS A 69 10.99 -9.62 -13.28
CA LYS A 69 11.88 -9.93 -14.40
C LYS A 69 12.17 -11.42 -14.43
N ASP A 70 12.06 -12.03 -15.60
CA ASP A 70 12.46 -13.42 -15.82
C ASP A 70 13.99 -13.55 -16.01
N GLN A 71 14.47 -14.77 -16.24
CA GLN A 71 15.89 -15.05 -16.48
C GLN A 71 16.44 -14.39 -17.76
N LYS A 72 15.59 -13.93 -18.67
CA LYS A 72 15.96 -13.19 -19.88
C LYS A 72 15.90 -11.67 -19.67
N GLY A 73 15.47 -11.22 -18.50
CA GLY A 73 15.30 -9.81 -18.15
C GLY A 73 13.98 -9.21 -18.65
N GLU A 74 13.06 -10.03 -19.16
CA GLU A 74 11.74 -9.61 -19.61
C GLU A 74 10.78 -9.53 -18.42
N THR A 75 9.95 -8.48 -18.36
CA THR A 75 8.96 -8.33 -17.28
C THR A 75 7.72 -9.17 -17.58
N GLY A 76 7.38 -10.07 -16.66
CA GLY A 76 6.12 -10.84 -16.66
C GLY A 76 5.21 -10.43 -15.51
N VAL A 77 3.91 -10.73 -15.64
CA VAL A 77 2.89 -10.54 -14.59
C VAL A 77 2.56 -11.90 -13.97
N TYR A 78 2.54 -11.95 -12.64
CA TYR A 78 2.32 -13.16 -11.85
C TYR A 78 1.27 -12.91 -10.78
N THR A 79 0.36 -13.87 -10.60
CA THR A 79 -0.72 -13.81 -9.60
C THR A 79 -0.38 -14.55 -8.31
N ASP A 80 0.79 -15.16 -8.24
CA ASP A 80 1.32 -15.72 -7.00
C ASP A 80 2.06 -14.62 -6.24
N ILE A 81 1.92 -14.63 -4.90
CA ILE A 81 2.63 -13.70 -4.04
C ILE A 81 4.14 -14.00 -4.19
N PRO A 82 4.97 -13.00 -4.53
CA PRO A 82 6.39 -13.23 -4.71
C PRO A 82 7.03 -13.67 -3.39
N GLU A 83 7.98 -14.60 -3.42
CA GLU A 83 8.71 -15.01 -2.22
C GLU A 83 9.80 -13.97 -1.88
N PRO A 84 10.27 -13.85 -0.63
CA PRO A 84 11.31 -12.89 -0.27
C PRO A 84 12.60 -13.01 -1.08
N GLU A 85 12.88 -14.21 -1.62
CA GLU A 85 14.00 -14.47 -2.53
C GLU A 85 13.85 -13.85 -3.92
N ASP A 86 12.62 -13.51 -4.35
CA ASP A 86 12.33 -12.83 -5.61
C ASP A 86 12.55 -11.30 -5.54
N ALA A 87 12.93 -10.76 -4.38
CA ALA A 87 12.96 -9.32 -4.13
C ALA A 87 13.83 -8.53 -5.12
N ASP A 88 14.89 -9.14 -5.66
CA ASP A 88 15.81 -8.51 -6.62
C ASP A 88 15.28 -8.47 -8.05
N GLN A 89 14.35 -9.38 -8.38
CA GLN A 89 13.68 -9.50 -9.67
C GLN A 89 12.37 -8.70 -9.73
N LEU A 90 11.86 -8.30 -8.57
CA LEU A 90 10.59 -7.60 -8.41
C LEU A 90 10.63 -6.19 -9.02
N VAL A 91 9.70 -5.93 -9.93
CA VAL A 91 9.47 -4.63 -10.56
C VAL A 91 8.40 -3.86 -9.80
N SER A 92 7.26 -4.52 -9.53
CA SER A 92 6.16 -3.94 -8.79
C SER A 92 5.35 -5.01 -8.05
N ILE A 93 4.63 -4.60 -7.00
CA ILE A 93 3.60 -5.40 -6.32
C ILE A 93 2.30 -4.61 -6.27
N THR A 94 1.20 -5.26 -6.60
CA THR A 94 -0.14 -4.67 -6.58
C THR A 94 -1.03 -5.31 -5.53
N PHE A 95 -1.71 -4.47 -4.76
CA PHE A 95 -2.73 -4.86 -3.80
C PHE A 95 -4.06 -4.23 -4.14
N ASP A 96 -5.13 -4.98 -3.94
CA ASP A 96 -6.50 -4.46 -3.98
C ASP A 96 -6.87 -3.99 -2.57
N VAL A 97 -7.35 -2.76 -2.47
CA VAL A 97 -7.66 -2.09 -1.20
C VAL A 97 -9.06 -1.50 -1.23
N ASP A 98 -9.91 -2.02 -0.34
CA ASP A 98 -11.24 -1.49 -0.08
C ASP A 98 -11.18 -0.50 1.08
N GLY A 99 -11.98 0.56 1.02
CA GLY A 99 -12.11 1.54 2.11
C GLY A 99 -11.31 2.85 1.95
N LEU A 100 -10.56 3.01 0.85
CA LEU A 100 -9.78 4.24 0.55
C LEU A 100 -10.61 5.49 0.19
N LYS A 101 -11.94 5.36 0.03
CA LYS A 101 -13.01 6.39 0.03
C LYS A 101 -14.11 5.97 -0.96
N GLY A 102 -15.31 5.72 -0.44
CA GLY A 102 -16.41 5.12 -1.21
C GLY A 102 -16.23 3.62 -1.38
N GLU A 103 -17.31 2.89 -1.66
CA GLU A 103 -17.34 1.42 -1.85
C GLU A 103 -16.65 0.99 -3.17
N LYS A 104 -15.57 1.66 -3.57
CA LYS A 104 -14.85 1.39 -4.81
C LYS A 104 -13.49 0.77 -4.49
N ASP A 105 -13.32 -0.44 -4.98
CA ASP A 105 -12.06 -1.17 -5.02
C ASP A 105 -10.97 -0.23 -5.58
N THR A 106 -9.82 -0.22 -4.92
CA THR A 106 -8.69 0.63 -5.27
C THR A 106 -7.46 -0.23 -5.44
N GLU A 107 -6.88 -0.23 -6.64
CA GLU A 107 -5.60 -0.87 -6.90
C GLU A 107 -4.46 0.04 -6.43
N LEU A 108 -3.58 -0.53 -5.62
CA LEU A 108 -2.37 0.09 -5.11
C LEU A 108 -1.15 -0.66 -5.64
N GLN A 109 -0.46 -0.08 -6.62
CA GLN A 109 0.76 -0.65 -7.20
C GLN A 109 1.99 0.05 -6.63
N PHE A 110 2.86 -0.73 -5.99
CA PHE A 110 4.10 -0.28 -5.39
C PHE A 110 5.26 -0.54 -6.36
N THR A 111 5.94 0.53 -6.78
CA THR A 111 7.08 0.48 -7.71
C THR A 111 8.24 1.31 -7.15
N GLY A 112 9.27 0.63 -6.64
CA GLY A 112 10.34 1.29 -5.88
C GLY A 112 9.78 2.06 -4.69
N ASN A 113 10.03 3.38 -4.64
CA ASN A 113 9.57 4.26 -3.56
C ASN A 113 8.29 5.04 -3.91
N TYR A 114 7.56 4.61 -4.93
CA TYR A 114 6.32 5.22 -5.38
C TYR A 114 5.15 4.25 -5.30
N LEU A 115 3.98 4.84 -5.13
CA LEU A 115 2.69 4.18 -5.07
C LEU A 115 1.80 4.78 -6.16
N THR A 116 1.37 3.95 -7.10
CA THR A 116 0.32 4.28 -8.07
C THR A 116 -1.04 3.84 -7.52
N VAL A 117 -2.05 4.71 -7.64
CA VAL A 117 -3.37 4.57 -7.02
C VAL A 117 -4.46 4.67 -8.09
N THR A 118 -5.19 3.57 -8.31
CA THR A 118 -6.21 3.49 -9.37
C THR A 118 -7.55 3.02 -8.79
N PRO A 119 -8.65 3.79 -8.95
CA PRO A 119 -8.68 5.18 -9.39
C PRO A 119 -7.98 6.09 -8.38
N SER A 120 -7.61 7.31 -8.80
CA SER A 120 -6.98 8.29 -7.90
C SER A 120 -7.79 8.55 -6.63
N ARG A 121 -7.09 8.81 -5.52
CA ARG A 121 -7.67 9.05 -4.19
C ARG A 121 -7.07 10.31 -3.57
N GLU A 122 -7.80 10.93 -2.65
CA GLU A 122 -7.29 12.08 -1.91
C GLU A 122 -6.09 11.66 -1.07
N TYR A 123 -5.05 12.50 -1.05
CA TYR A 123 -3.77 12.15 -0.43
C TYR A 123 -3.91 11.79 1.06
N LYS A 124 -4.84 12.44 1.78
CA LYS A 124 -5.13 12.13 3.19
C LYS A 124 -5.58 10.67 3.43
N HIS A 125 -6.30 10.06 2.48
CA HIS A 125 -6.72 8.67 2.62
C HIS A 125 -5.56 7.69 2.39
N ILE A 126 -4.65 8.06 1.49
CA ILE A 126 -3.40 7.32 1.25
C ILE A 126 -2.52 7.37 2.52
N LEU A 127 -2.40 8.56 3.13
CA LEU A 127 -1.67 8.73 4.39
C LEU A 127 -2.29 7.95 5.57
N ASP A 128 -3.61 7.96 5.73
CA ASP A 128 -4.27 7.17 6.78
C ASP A 128 -4.11 5.66 6.54
N PHE A 129 -4.11 5.23 5.28
CA PHE A 129 -3.80 3.85 4.91
C PHE A 129 -2.35 3.45 5.26
N GLU A 130 -1.35 4.25 4.88
CA GLU A 130 0.05 4.00 5.25
C GLU A 130 0.20 3.90 6.78
N LEU A 131 -0.47 4.78 7.52
CA LEU A 131 -0.51 4.74 8.98
C LEU A 131 -1.16 3.45 9.53
N ALA A 132 -2.27 3.00 8.94
CA ALA A 132 -2.96 1.76 9.30
C ALA A 132 -2.05 0.54 9.13
N VAL A 133 -1.30 0.48 8.02
CA VAL A 133 -0.32 -0.56 7.73
C VAL A 133 0.78 -0.58 8.80
N LEU A 134 1.39 0.57 9.09
CA LEU A 134 2.44 0.66 10.09
C LEU A 134 1.97 0.30 11.50
N LYS A 135 0.73 0.67 11.86
CA LYS A 135 0.14 0.33 13.17
C LYS A 135 -0.15 -1.16 13.30
N LYS A 136 -0.63 -1.80 12.23
CA LYS A 136 -0.87 -3.26 12.23
C LYS A 136 0.44 -4.03 12.38
N GLY A 137 1.49 -3.59 11.67
CA GLY A 137 2.77 -4.30 11.63
C GLY A 137 2.65 -5.68 10.97
N VAL A 138 3.73 -6.45 11.09
CA VAL A 138 3.79 -7.83 10.58
C VAL A 138 3.04 -8.76 11.53
N ILE A 139 2.07 -9.51 11.00
CA ILE A 139 1.35 -10.54 11.76
C ILE A 139 2.25 -11.78 11.92
N LYS A 140 2.11 -12.48 13.05
CA LYS A 140 2.85 -13.71 13.35
C LYS A 140 2.00 -14.95 13.14
#